data_AF-A0A938BS00-F1
#
_entry.id   AF-A0A938BS00-F1
#
_cell.length_a   1.000
_cell.length_b   1.000
_cell.length_c   1.000
_cell.angle_alpha   90.00
_cell.angle_beta   90.00
_cell.angle_gamma   90.00
#
_symmetry.space_group_name_H-M   'P 1'
#
loop_
_entity.id
_entity.type
_entity.pdbx_description
1 polymer ?
#
loop_
_entity_poly.entity_id
_entity_poly.type
_entity_poly.pdbx_seq_one_letter_code
_entity_poly.pdbx_strand_id
1 'polypeptide(L)'
;AESPDDEFALFPALDPNHLFPHDEADPTSGGEHGYVDPQGFVRDTAGRHTGWRAVNFFPYGIFTPLTGSVSGIYIRLPRLFMTDGGSESIDTYMANLALLEGNIKGQTGVGPFYLGDASTVPVRKGFYPVGTEFAHPLHYVDLQADGEKGPAVKGAAREGAAREGAVREGAVREGAARGGVARDGVAGQGLGAGGPAAGYEFPGTRAKRLKEMRYMYKWRDVTLADIAPAEDADAEGPEGLGGSPEAVIGREGQGWVENGAGWILAAFIEDRRGDLRTQTTEELMQCVGCHGNVGNTIDAVWSFQRKLPGDLGWGEMDYGRYDARQPQRTRLRDYRRQGEEQGELEFFYHSVIGADLYGVMPREIAADVARHAREQGLPARLGLTHSLEDILDDEALKEAGAEERRSRLLERQAIMRDYAATRAYLYRDPGDGAHYVRGAILYPDRETMKANTHLYRKIVLDQSFNLGKDVFGAESGHIPFTFRSDGTVRDAEGRIIPAGAIITSRPYGEDGVGTTPTGIVAVNAAGEPIDRDGAPVDISEHPERAVGHVSSGGTFFTLYNPILGDVPVGRPGE
;
A
#
# COMPACT_ATOMS: atom_id res chain seq x y z
N ALA A 1 -24.69 22.31 -1.87
CA ALA A 1 -23.36 22.83 -1.47
C ALA A 1 -23.39 22.96 0.04
N GLU A 2 -22.62 22.14 0.73
CA GLU A 2 -22.50 22.18 2.19
C GLU A 2 -21.86 23.50 2.63
N SER A 3 -22.13 23.93 3.86
CA SER A 3 -21.51 25.12 4.42
C SER A 3 -20.01 24.87 4.54
N PRO A 4 -19.12 25.72 4.00
CA PRO A 4 -17.67 25.59 4.15
C PRO A 4 -17.16 25.78 5.60
N ASP A 5 -18.08 25.84 6.58
CA ASP A 5 -17.83 26.15 7.98
C ASP A 5 -17.86 24.92 8.90
N ASP A 6 -17.93 23.69 8.37
CA ASP A 6 -17.81 22.51 9.23
C ASP A 6 -16.33 22.31 9.63
N GLU A 7 -16.07 22.30 10.94
CA GLU A 7 -14.72 22.33 11.56
C GLU A 7 -13.86 21.10 11.17
N PHE A 8 -14.48 20.08 10.54
CA PHE A 8 -13.89 18.78 10.26
C PHE A 8 -13.84 18.39 8.76
N ALA A 9 -14.15 19.28 7.83
CA ALA A 9 -14.03 18.99 6.40
C ALA A 9 -12.54 18.86 5.97
N LEU A 10 -12.01 17.64 5.93
CA LEU A 10 -10.60 17.36 5.58
C LEU A 10 -10.27 17.73 4.11
N PHE A 11 -11.23 17.55 3.22
CA PHE A 11 -11.20 17.89 1.79
C PHE A 11 -12.61 18.27 1.36
N PRO A 12 -12.82 18.94 0.20
CA PRO A 12 -14.16 19.28 -0.27
C PRO A 12 -15.14 18.09 -0.17
N ALA A 13 -16.00 18.10 0.85
CA ALA A 13 -17.09 17.16 1.14
C ALA A 13 -16.74 15.67 1.41
N LEU A 14 -15.52 15.31 1.84
CA LEU A 14 -15.30 14.04 2.56
C LEU A 14 -15.09 14.31 4.05
N ASP A 15 -16.18 14.24 4.81
CA ASP A 15 -16.16 14.36 6.26
C ASP A 15 -16.01 12.96 6.89
N PRO A 16 -15.02 12.72 7.78
CA PRO A 16 -14.94 11.49 8.56
C PRO A 16 -16.21 11.15 9.35
N ASN A 17 -16.99 12.15 9.75
CA ASN A 17 -18.29 11.96 10.41
C ASN A 17 -19.33 11.35 9.46
N HIS A 18 -19.06 11.24 8.15
CA HIS A 18 -19.91 10.54 7.20
C HIS A 18 -19.52 9.08 6.98
N LEU A 19 -18.50 8.56 7.68
CA LEU A 19 -17.93 7.24 7.44
C LEU A 19 -18.35 6.18 8.47
N PHE A 20 -19.47 6.39 9.15
CA PHE A 20 -19.97 5.41 10.11
C PHE A 20 -20.51 4.16 9.38
N PRO A 21 -20.45 2.98 10.02
CA PRO A 21 -21.12 1.78 9.53
C PRO A 21 -22.62 2.01 9.37
N HIS A 22 -23.22 1.43 8.34
CA HIS A 22 -24.65 1.49 8.12
C HIS A 22 -25.43 0.70 9.19
N ASP A 23 -26.27 1.40 9.94
CA ASP A 23 -27.31 0.83 10.79
C ASP A 23 -28.67 1.01 10.11
N GLU A 24 -29.32 -0.07 9.71
CA GLU A 24 -30.61 0.00 9.00
C GLU A 24 -31.73 0.65 9.84
N ALA A 25 -31.65 0.55 11.17
CA ALA A 25 -32.69 1.09 12.05
C ALA A 25 -32.56 2.61 12.27
N ASP A 26 -31.33 3.12 12.35
CA ASP A 26 -31.05 4.54 12.57
C ASP A 26 -29.68 4.94 11.97
N PRO A 27 -29.58 5.05 10.64
CA PRO A 27 -28.29 5.13 9.95
C PRO A 27 -27.54 6.43 10.22
N THR A 28 -28.24 7.51 10.58
CA THR A 28 -27.63 8.81 10.91
C THR A 28 -27.65 9.13 12.40
N SER A 29 -28.24 8.24 13.21
CA SER A 29 -28.44 8.46 14.66
C SER A 29 -29.12 9.79 14.95
N GLY A 30 -30.26 10.01 14.30
CA GLY A 30 -31.00 11.26 14.39
C GLY A 30 -30.28 12.48 13.77
N GLY A 31 -29.33 12.26 12.86
CA GLY A 31 -28.57 13.33 12.17
C GLY A 31 -27.26 13.73 12.83
N GLU A 32 -26.77 12.95 13.81
CA GLU A 32 -25.48 13.19 14.46
C GLU A 32 -24.29 12.85 13.55
N HIS A 33 -24.46 11.91 12.63
CA HIS A 33 -23.42 11.49 11.70
C HIS A 33 -24.01 11.03 10.36
N GLY A 34 -23.16 10.96 9.33
CA GLY A 34 -23.48 10.28 8.07
C GLY A 34 -23.06 8.81 8.11
N TYR A 35 -23.06 8.12 6.97
CA TYR A 35 -22.72 6.69 6.92
C TYR A 35 -22.31 6.23 5.51
N VAL A 36 -21.65 5.08 5.42
CA VAL A 36 -21.43 4.40 4.13
C VAL A 36 -22.53 3.36 3.92
N ASP A 37 -23.34 3.53 2.87
CA ASP A 37 -24.44 2.62 2.58
C ASP A 37 -23.96 1.26 2.01
N PRO A 38 -24.83 0.24 1.95
CA PRO A 38 -24.45 -1.09 1.46
C PRO A 38 -23.96 -1.15 0.00
N GLN A 39 -24.20 -0.09 -0.80
CA GLN A 39 -23.68 0.02 -2.16
C GLN A 39 -22.35 0.80 -2.22
N GLY A 40 -21.82 1.17 -1.05
CA GLY A 40 -20.56 1.88 -0.87
C GLY A 40 -20.69 3.40 -0.99
N PHE A 41 -21.88 3.99 -1.15
CA PHE A 41 -22.00 5.45 -1.24
C PHE A 41 -21.91 6.09 0.14
N VAL A 42 -21.13 7.16 0.22
CA VAL A 42 -21.05 7.99 1.43
C VAL A 42 -22.27 8.90 1.49
N ARG A 43 -22.96 8.87 2.62
CA ARG A 43 -24.15 9.66 2.94
C ARG A 43 -23.82 10.69 3.99
N ASP A 44 -24.31 11.91 3.81
CA ASP A 44 -24.18 12.96 4.82
C ASP A 44 -25.12 12.73 6.01
N THR A 45 -25.06 13.62 7.01
CA THR A 45 -25.94 13.60 8.20
C THR A 45 -27.45 13.68 7.88
N ALA A 46 -27.81 14.12 6.68
CA ALA A 46 -29.19 14.17 6.18
C ALA A 46 -29.55 12.97 5.29
N GLY A 47 -28.66 11.98 5.13
CA GLY A 47 -28.85 10.80 4.28
C GLY A 47 -28.69 11.06 2.77
N ARG A 48 -28.18 12.23 2.38
CA ARG A 48 -27.99 12.61 0.97
C ARG A 48 -26.65 12.09 0.46
N HIS A 49 -26.56 11.82 -0.83
CA HIS A 49 -25.29 11.42 -1.45
C HIS A 49 -24.28 12.57 -1.43
N THR A 50 -23.05 12.30 -1.00
CA THR A 50 -21.93 13.26 -1.08
C THR A 50 -21.19 13.21 -2.42
N GLY A 51 -21.49 12.19 -3.22
CA GLY A 51 -20.78 11.84 -4.45
C GLY A 51 -19.58 10.91 -4.23
N TRP A 52 -19.09 10.74 -2.99
CA TRP A 52 -18.05 9.78 -2.68
C TRP A 52 -18.59 8.35 -2.67
N ARG A 53 -17.80 7.43 -3.21
CA ARG A 53 -18.07 5.99 -3.15
C ARG A 53 -16.82 5.23 -2.71
N ALA A 54 -16.98 4.38 -1.71
CA ALA A 54 -15.93 3.53 -1.16
C ALA A 54 -15.55 2.41 -2.15
N VAL A 55 -14.27 2.10 -2.20
CA VAL A 55 -13.68 1.08 -3.07
C VAL A 55 -13.00 0.02 -2.22
N ASN A 56 -13.47 -1.23 -2.32
CA ASN A 56 -12.80 -2.39 -1.78
C ASN A 56 -11.96 -3.04 -2.89
N PHE A 57 -10.70 -3.34 -2.61
CA PHE A 57 -9.72 -3.71 -3.64
C PHE A 57 -8.85 -4.86 -3.17
N PHE A 58 -8.24 -5.59 -4.12
CA PHE A 58 -7.30 -6.65 -3.81
C PHE A 58 -6.00 -6.02 -3.27
N PRO A 59 -5.65 -6.20 -1.98
CA PRO A 59 -4.53 -5.50 -1.36
C PRO A 59 -3.23 -5.96 -2.03
N TYR A 60 -2.41 -5.00 -2.43
CA TYR A 60 -1.06 -5.27 -2.92
C TYR A 60 -0.13 -5.49 -1.71
N GLY A 61 0.95 -6.25 -1.87
CA GLY A 61 1.81 -6.78 -0.79
C GLY A 61 2.45 -5.78 0.20
N ILE A 62 2.07 -4.50 0.16
CA ILE A 62 2.48 -3.43 1.10
C ILE A 62 1.32 -2.71 1.78
N PHE A 63 0.09 -2.81 1.28
CA PHE A 63 -1.10 -2.18 1.88
C PHE A 63 -1.96 -3.23 2.58
N THR A 64 -1.31 -4.00 3.43
CA THR A 64 -1.93 -5.07 4.20
C THR A 64 -1.89 -4.72 5.69
N PRO A 65 -2.78 -5.31 6.50
CA PRO A 65 -2.66 -5.26 7.95
C PRO A 65 -1.29 -5.75 8.43
N LEU A 66 -0.70 -6.75 7.77
CA LEU A 66 0.61 -7.32 8.12
C LEU A 66 1.73 -6.28 8.11
N THR A 67 1.76 -5.39 7.12
CA THR A 67 2.76 -4.31 7.05
C THR A 67 2.39 -3.12 7.93
N GLY A 68 1.26 -3.17 8.65
CA GLY A 68 0.78 -2.04 9.44
C GLY A 68 0.17 -0.92 8.60
N SER A 69 -0.08 -1.16 7.31
CA SER A 69 -0.61 -0.18 6.37
C SER A 69 -2.04 -0.54 5.98
N VAL A 70 -3.01 -0.04 6.74
CA VAL A 70 -4.43 -0.25 6.48
C VAL A 70 -5.10 1.01 5.95
N SER A 71 -5.84 0.88 4.86
CA SER A 71 -6.26 1.94 3.96
C SER A 71 -7.77 1.89 3.74
N GLY A 72 -8.41 3.06 3.67
CA GLY A 72 -9.66 3.23 2.94
C GLY A 72 -9.36 3.86 1.57
N ILE A 73 -10.20 3.61 0.56
CA ILE A 73 -10.12 4.30 -0.73
C ILE A 73 -11.53 4.74 -1.11
N TYR A 74 -11.66 6.02 -1.49
CA TYR A 74 -12.90 6.59 -1.98
C TYR A 74 -12.64 7.30 -3.30
N ILE A 75 -13.58 7.17 -4.23
CA ILE A 75 -13.56 7.87 -5.51
C ILE A 75 -14.75 8.81 -5.61
N ARG A 76 -14.54 9.97 -6.24
CA ARG A 76 -15.62 10.87 -6.64
C ARG A 76 -15.37 11.40 -8.05
N LEU A 77 -16.41 11.39 -8.89
CA LEU A 77 -16.39 12.06 -10.20
C LEU A 77 -17.01 13.45 -10.10
N PRO A 78 -16.75 14.35 -11.07
CA PRO A 78 -17.41 15.65 -11.12
C PRO A 78 -18.94 15.53 -11.16
N ARG A 79 -19.63 16.57 -10.68
CA ARG A 79 -21.10 16.64 -10.64
C ARG A 79 -21.77 16.27 -11.97
N LEU A 80 -21.16 16.64 -13.10
CA LEU A 80 -21.65 16.34 -14.45
C LEU A 80 -21.89 14.84 -14.69
N PHE A 81 -21.12 13.97 -14.03
CA PHE A 81 -21.25 12.50 -14.13
C PHE A 81 -22.37 11.95 -13.27
N MET A 82 -22.99 12.78 -12.44
CA MET A 82 -24.03 12.43 -11.46
C MET A 82 -25.38 13.04 -11.82
N THR A 83 -25.49 13.72 -12.96
CA THR A 83 -26.71 14.42 -13.37
C THR A 83 -27.21 14.00 -14.73
N ASP A 84 -28.53 14.06 -14.91
CA ASP A 84 -29.23 13.87 -16.18
C ASP A 84 -30.30 14.95 -16.33
N GLY A 85 -30.20 15.76 -17.39
CA GLY A 85 -31.08 16.91 -17.58
C GLY A 85 -30.95 17.95 -16.47
N GLY A 86 -29.76 18.09 -15.88
CA GLY A 86 -29.48 19.00 -14.76
C GLY A 86 -29.97 18.53 -13.38
N SER A 87 -30.60 17.36 -13.29
CA SER A 87 -31.07 16.77 -12.03
C SER A 87 -30.15 15.64 -11.58
N GLU A 88 -29.94 15.51 -10.27
CA GLU A 88 -29.13 14.39 -9.72
C GLU A 88 -29.77 13.04 -10.02
N SER A 89 -28.97 12.10 -10.53
CA SER A 89 -29.38 10.75 -10.89
C SER A 89 -28.31 9.76 -10.43
N ILE A 90 -28.63 8.99 -9.38
CA ILE A 90 -27.73 7.96 -8.85
C ILE A 90 -27.50 6.83 -9.86
N ASP A 91 -28.52 6.49 -10.65
CA ASP A 91 -28.43 5.48 -11.70
C ASP A 91 -27.43 5.91 -12.79
N THR A 92 -27.49 7.18 -13.20
CA THR A 92 -26.51 7.78 -14.13
C THR A 92 -25.11 7.72 -13.53
N TYR A 93 -24.96 8.06 -12.24
CA TYR A 93 -23.66 8.03 -11.59
C TYR A 93 -23.08 6.61 -11.51
N MET A 94 -23.88 5.62 -11.10
CA MET A 94 -23.49 4.21 -11.06
C MET A 94 -23.08 3.71 -12.45
N ALA A 95 -23.83 4.06 -13.49
CA ALA A 95 -23.49 3.69 -14.87
C ALA A 95 -22.19 4.34 -15.35
N ASN A 96 -21.95 5.61 -15.01
CA ASN A 96 -20.70 6.30 -15.32
C ASN A 96 -19.50 5.73 -14.57
N LEU A 97 -19.65 5.34 -13.30
CA LEU A 97 -18.61 4.61 -12.55
C LEU A 97 -18.33 3.23 -13.15
N ALA A 98 -19.35 2.54 -13.67
CA ALA A 98 -19.17 1.25 -14.36
C ALA A 98 -18.44 1.42 -15.70
N LEU A 99 -18.76 2.47 -16.47
CA LEU A 99 -18.01 2.82 -17.68
C LEU A 99 -16.54 3.16 -17.36
N LEU A 100 -16.30 3.90 -16.27
CA LEU A 100 -14.95 4.19 -15.80
C LEU A 100 -14.21 2.91 -15.36
N GLU A 101 -14.85 2.03 -14.59
CA GLU A 101 -14.26 0.76 -14.18
C GLU A 101 -13.89 -0.08 -15.41
N GLY A 102 -14.80 -0.20 -16.39
CA GLY A 102 -14.53 -0.89 -17.63
C GLY A 102 -13.38 -0.26 -18.44
N ASN A 103 -13.32 1.07 -18.49
CA ASN A 103 -12.25 1.82 -19.15
C ASN A 103 -10.88 1.54 -18.52
N ILE A 104 -10.79 1.67 -17.20
CA ILE A 104 -9.54 1.49 -16.44
C ILE A 104 -9.12 0.02 -16.49
N LYS A 105 -10.05 -0.92 -16.37
CA LYS A 105 -9.77 -2.36 -16.47
C LYS A 105 -9.67 -2.89 -17.91
N GLY A 106 -9.64 -2.02 -18.92
CA GLY A 106 -9.48 -2.43 -20.32
C GLY A 106 -10.54 -3.42 -20.82
N GLN A 107 -11.76 -3.37 -20.28
CA GLN A 107 -12.87 -4.25 -20.67
C GLN A 107 -13.37 -3.91 -22.09
N THR A 108 -13.92 -4.91 -22.78
CA THR A 108 -14.55 -4.70 -24.09
C THR A 108 -15.95 -4.13 -23.93
N GLY A 109 -16.46 -3.44 -24.96
CA GLY A 109 -17.84 -2.92 -24.96
C GLY A 109 -18.06 -1.64 -24.14
N VAL A 110 -16.99 -1.02 -23.63
CA VAL A 110 -17.07 0.32 -23.02
C VAL A 110 -17.42 1.33 -24.12
N GLY A 111 -18.50 2.08 -23.90
CA GLY A 111 -18.97 3.09 -24.85
C GLY A 111 -17.96 4.24 -25.03
N PRO A 112 -18.03 4.99 -26.14
CA PRO A 112 -17.09 6.07 -26.42
C PRO A 112 -17.32 7.33 -25.56
N PHE A 113 -18.46 7.44 -24.88
CA PHE A 113 -18.85 8.59 -24.05
C PHE A 113 -19.52 8.13 -22.76
N TYR A 114 -19.48 9.01 -21.77
CA TYR A 114 -20.26 8.87 -20.54
C TYR A 114 -21.75 9.16 -20.77
N LEU A 115 -22.57 9.05 -19.73
CA LEU A 115 -24.04 9.18 -19.76
C LEU A 115 -24.52 10.43 -19.03
N GLY A 116 -25.79 10.79 -19.27
CA GLY A 116 -26.44 11.97 -18.69
C GLY A 116 -25.81 13.26 -19.22
N ASP A 117 -25.66 14.25 -18.35
CA ASP A 117 -25.06 15.53 -18.75
C ASP A 117 -23.57 15.40 -19.13
N ALA A 118 -22.92 14.29 -18.78
CA ALA A 118 -21.55 13.97 -19.21
C ALA A 118 -21.48 13.33 -20.62
N SER A 119 -22.57 13.30 -21.40
CA SER A 119 -22.64 12.61 -22.70
C SER A 119 -21.69 13.14 -23.78
N THR A 120 -21.12 14.32 -23.59
CA THR A 120 -20.10 14.89 -24.50
C THR A 120 -18.67 14.62 -24.04
N VAL A 121 -18.47 14.05 -22.85
CA VAL A 121 -17.15 13.73 -22.32
C VAL A 121 -16.71 12.37 -22.86
N PRO A 122 -15.58 12.29 -23.59
CA PRO A 122 -15.11 11.03 -24.17
C PRO A 122 -14.55 10.10 -23.09
N VAL A 123 -14.77 8.80 -23.25
CA VAL A 123 -14.06 7.76 -22.50
C VAL A 123 -12.68 7.59 -23.12
N ARG A 124 -11.63 7.96 -22.38
CA ARG A 124 -10.24 7.86 -22.82
C ARG A 124 -9.59 6.63 -22.20
N LYS A 125 -9.19 5.68 -23.05
CA LYS A 125 -8.60 4.39 -22.62
C LYS A 125 -7.49 4.60 -21.59
N GLY A 126 -7.70 4.05 -20.39
CA GLY A 126 -6.70 4.09 -19.31
C GLY A 126 -6.53 5.44 -18.62
N PHE A 127 -7.38 6.44 -18.86
CA PHE A 127 -7.33 7.75 -18.20
C PHE A 127 -8.60 8.04 -17.40
N TYR A 128 -8.45 8.77 -16.29
CA TYR A 128 -9.56 9.29 -15.52
C TYR A 128 -10.02 10.65 -16.08
N PRO A 129 -11.33 10.96 -16.04
CA PRO A 129 -11.81 12.29 -16.40
C PRO A 129 -11.22 13.39 -15.50
N VAL A 130 -10.98 14.57 -16.08
CA VAL A 130 -10.63 15.77 -15.32
C VAL A 130 -11.69 16.05 -14.25
N GLY A 131 -11.21 16.37 -13.05
CA GLY A 131 -11.99 16.58 -11.85
C GLY A 131 -12.29 15.30 -11.06
N THR A 132 -11.77 14.14 -11.47
CA THR A 132 -11.80 12.93 -10.64
C THR A 132 -11.00 13.15 -9.36
N GLU A 133 -11.53 12.65 -8.25
CA GLU A 133 -10.94 12.75 -6.92
C GLU A 133 -10.75 11.37 -6.30
N PHE A 134 -9.64 11.20 -5.59
CA PHE A 134 -9.42 10.06 -4.69
C PHE A 134 -9.10 10.55 -3.29
N ALA A 135 -9.68 9.89 -2.29
CA ALA A 135 -9.27 10.01 -0.90
C ALA A 135 -8.74 8.67 -0.39
N HIS A 136 -7.61 8.72 0.30
CA HIS A 136 -6.88 7.56 0.82
C HIS A 136 -6.48 7.82 2.28
N PRO A 137 -7.39 7.54 3.23
CA PRO A 137 -7.04 7.52 4.64
C PRO A 137 -6.23 6.26 5.00
N LEU A 138 -5.13 6.44 5.74
CA LEU A 138 -4.34 5.37 6.33
C LEU A 138 -4.54 5.34 7.84
N HIS A 139 -4.83 4.17 8.39
CA HIS A 139 -5.16 3.97 9.79
C HIS A 139 -4.12 3.13 10.53
N TYR A 140 -4.18 3.17 11.86
CA TYR A 140 -3.58 2.11 12.68
C TYR A 140 -4.31 0.79 12.48
N VAL A 141 -3.60 -0.32 12.73
CA VAL A 141 -4.19 -1.65 12.72
C VAL A 141 -4.87 -1.89 14.07
N ASP A 142 -6.12 -2.31 14.03
CA ASP A 142 -6.87 -2.76 15.20
C ASP A 142 -7.39 -4.17 14.95
N LEU A 143 -6.87 -5.13 15.72
CA LEU A 143 -7.29 -6.54 15.67
C LEU A 143 -8.58 -6.80 16.45
N GLN A 144 -9.16 -5.78 17.09
CA GLN A 144 -10.47 -5.84 17.73
C GLN A 144 -11.57 -5.18 16.92
N ALA A 145 -11.21 -4.52 15.81
CA ALA A 145 -12.15 -3.90 14.88
C ALA A 145 -13.25 -4.89 14.47
N ASP A 146 -14.50 -4.54 14.76
CA ASP A 146 -15.66 -5.35 14.41
C ASP A 146 -16.57 -4.73 13.36
N GLY A 147 -16.31 -3.47 12.98
CA GLY A 147 -17.14 -2.74 12.02
C GLY A 147 -18.51 -2.34 12.57
N GLU A 148 -18.71 -2.37 13.89
CA GLU A 148 -19.98 -2.09 14.55
C GLU A 148 -19.95 -0.75 15.32
N LYS A 149 -21.15 -0.29 15.69
CA LYS A 149 -21.36 0.87 16.58
C LYS A 149 -21.64 0.38 18.00
N GLY A 150 -21.05 1.04 19.00
CA GLY A 150 -21.22 0.68 20.40
C GLY A 150 -20.96 1.83 21.39
N PRO A 151 -21.18 1.59 22.70
CA PRO A 151 -21.01 2.60 23.75
C PRO A 151 -19.54 2.99 23.97
N ALA A 152 -18.59 2.22 23.44
CA ALA A 152 -17.17 2.52 23.43
C ALA A 152 -16.50 1.84 22.24
N VAL A 153 -15.41 2.42 21.77
CA VAL A 153 -14.50 1.78 20.80
C VAL A 153 -13.77 0.64 21.51
N LYS A 154 -13.68 -0.53 20.86
CA LYS A 154 -12.84 -1.64 21.31
C LYS A 154 -11.39 -1.33 20.85
N GLY A 155 -10.39 -2.02 21.39
CA GLY A 155 -9.00 -1.93 20.90
C GLY A 155 -8.20 -0.63 21.13
N ALA A 156 -8.83 0.52 21.36
CA ALA A 156 -8.16 1.82 21.49
C ALA A 156 -7.48 2.00 22.87
N ALA A 157 -6.32 1.36 23.08
CA ALA A 157 -5.43 1.75 24.16
C ALA A 157 -4.96 3.20 23.90
N ARG A 158 -5.46 4.16 24.69
CA ARG A 158 -4.75 5.44 24.85
C ARG A 158 -3.48 5.14 25.63
N GLU A 159 -2.33 5.13 24.97
CA GLU A 159 -1.07 5.36 25.69
C GLU A 159 -1.05 6.82 26.15
N GLY A 160 -1.20 7.01 27.46
CA GLY A 160 -1.10 8.30 28.10
C GLY A 160 0.26 8.92 27.84
N ALA A 161 0.28 10.24 27.70
CA ALA A 161 1.49 11.04 27.57
C ALA A 161 2.56 10.58 28.57
N ALA A 162 3.59 9.90 28.07
CA ALA A 162 4.83 9.74 28.80
C ALA A 162 5.43 11.14 28.96
N ARG A 163 5.19 11.76 30.12
CA ARG A 163 6.01 12.91 30.52
C ARG A 163 7.42 12.38 30.74
N GLU A 164 8.37 12.84 29.94
CA GLU A 164 9.79 12.63 30.19
C GLU A 164 10.11 13.15 31.60
N GLY A 165 10.31 12.22 32.53
CA GLY A 165 11.10 12.51 33.72
C GLY A 165 12.54 12.67 33.23
N ALA A 166 13.08 13.88 33.35
CA ALA A 166 14.47 14.18 33.02
C ALA A 166 15.41 13.18 33.72
N VAL A 167 16.02 12.27 32.95
CA VAL A 167 17.09 11.42 33.44
C VAL A 167 18.38 12.23 33.36
N ARG A 168 18.85 12.72 34.51
CA ARG A 168 20.24 13.16 34.66
C ARG A 168 21.14 11.94 34.65
N GLU A 169 22.18 11.96 33.82
CA GLU A 169 23.27 10.99 33.90
C GLU A 169 23.86 10.96 35.31
N GLY A 170 23.74 9.81 35.97
CA GLY A 170 24.30 9.54 37.29
C GLY A 170 24.59 8.05 37.42
N ALA A 171 25.86 7.74 37.70
CA ALA A 171 26.46 6.42 37.72
C ALA A 171 25.59 5.29 38.30
N VAL A 172 25.57 4.17 37.58
CA VAL A 172 24.95 2.89 37.99
C VAL A 172 25.63 2.37 39.26
N ARG A 173 24.83 2.08 40.29
CA ARG A 173 25.16 1.07 41.31
C ARG A 173 24.08 0.01 41.32
N GLU A 174 24.49 -1.25 41.33
CA GLU A 174 23.64 -2.45 41.36
C GLU A 174 22.69 -2.47 42.56
N GLY A 175 21.43 -2.86 42.32
CA GLY A 175 20.46 -3.10 43.38
C GLY A 175 19.08 -3.55 42.90
N ALA A 176 18.87 -4.87 42.90
CA ALA A 176 17.62 -5.63 43.08
C ALA A 176 16.33 -5.20 42.33
N ALA A 177 15.93 -6.06 41.37
CA ALA A 177 14.60 -6.07 40.79
C ALA A 177 13.50 -6.35 41.85
N ARG A 178 12.43 -5.55 41.83
CA ARG A 178 11.11 -5.93 42.36
C ARG A 178 10.03 -5.59 41.35
N GLY A 179 9.20 -6.59 41.06
CA GLY A 179 8.13 -6.55 40.07
C GLY A 179 6.99 -5.59 40.42
N GLY A 180 6.42 -4.99 39.39
CA GLY A 180 5.20 -4.19 39.44
C GLY A 180 4.15 -4.76 38.48
N VAL A 181 2.95 -5.00 39.02
CA VAL A 181 1.75 -5.50 38.33
C VAL A 181 1.12 -4.35 37.55
N ALA A 182 0.76 -4.57 36.28
CA ALA A 182 0.01 -3.62 35.47
C ALA A 182 -1.42 -3.44 36.01
N ARG A 183 -1.90 -2.19 36.10
CA ARG A 183 -3.30 -1.85 36.40
C ARG A 183 -3.90 -1.12 35.19
N ASP A 184 -5.10 -1.55 34.81
CA ASP A 184 -5.90 -0.97 33.74
C ASP A 184 -6.32 0.47 34.06
N GLY A 185 -6.10 1.39 33.12
CA GLY A 185 -6.43 2.81 33.23
C GLY A 185 -7.69 3.19 32.44
N VAL A 186 -8.60 3.92 33.09
CA VAL A 186 -9.87 4.44 32.54
C VAL A 186 -9.64 5.66 31.64
N ALA A 187 -10.39 5.72 30.53
CA ALA A 187 -10.37 6.78 29.53
C ALA A 187 -10.76 8.17 30.09
N GLY A 188 -9.95 9.20 29.81
CA GLY A 188 -10.23 10.59 30.14
C GLY A 188 -11.00 11.33 29.03
N GLN A 189 -12.13 11.93 29.38
CA GLN A 189 -13.02 12.70 28.51
C GLN A 189 -12.39 14.02 28.04
N GLY A 190 -12.51 14.32 26.74
CA GLY A 190 -12.45 15.68 26.22
C GLY A 190 -13.83 16.32 26.38
N LEU A 191 -13.88 17.56 26.87
CA LEU A 191 -15.09 18.25 27.28
C LEU A 191 -15.94 18.70 26.08
N GLY A 192 -17.15 18.16 26.00
CA GLY A 192 -18.31 18.69 25.28
C GLY A 192 -19.56 18.03 25.87
N ALA A 193 -20.49 18.82 26.42
CA ALA A 193 -21.64 18.31 27.15
C ALA A 193 -22.64 17.60 26.23
N GLY A 194 -22.61 16.27 26.24
CA GLY A 194 -23.57 15.33 25.66
C GLY A 194 -23.35 13.98 26.34
N GLY A 195 -24.34 13.06 26.33
CA GLY A 195 -24.13 11.69 26.85
C GLY A 195 -22.90 11.01 26.20
N PRO A 196 -22.39 9.88 26.71
CA PRO A 196 -21.24 9.22 26.09
C PRO A 196 -21.56 8.95 24.61
N ALA A 197 -20.94 9.73 23.73
CA ALA A 197 -21.18 9.61 22.29
C ALA A 197 -20.80 8.18 21.88
N ALA A 198 -21.74 7.48 21.24
CA ALA A 198 -21.50 6.15 20.76
C ALA A 198 -20.33 6.18 19.76
N GLY A 199 -19.37 5.27 19.92
CA GLY A 199 -18.25 5.11 18.99
C GLY A 199 -18.55 4.01 17.97
N TYR A 200 -18.00 4.13 16.75
CA TYR A 200 -17.94 3.06 15.75
C TYR A 200 -16.55 2.42 15.56
N GLU A 201 -16.46 1.32 14.84
CA GLU A 201 -15.19 0.80 14.29
C GLU A 201 -15.30 0.68 12.79
N PHE A 202 -14.18 0.82 12.08
CA PHE A 202 -14.16 0.50 10.66
C PHE A 202 -14.15 -1.02 10.49
N PRO A 203 -14.73 -1.56 9.41
CA PRO A 203 -14.63 -2.98 9.13
C PRO A 203 -13.18 -3.38 8.80
N GLY A 204 -12.90 -4.69 8.85
CA GLY A 204 -11.57 -5.22 8.60
C GLY A 204 -10.71 -5.11 9.85
N THR A 205 -9.54 -4.47 9.73
CA THR A 205 -8.61 -4.25 10.85
C THR A 205 -8.26 -2.76 11.01
N ARG A 206 -9.13 -1.86 10.57
CA ARG A 206 -8.87 -0.42 10.58
C ARG A 206 -9.25 0.18 11.93
N ALA A 207 -8.29 0.80 12.60
CA ALA A 207 -8.57 1.59 13.78
C ALA A 207 -9.31 2.89 13.41
N LYS A 208 -10.07 3.45 14.36
CA LYS A 208 -10.59 4.82 14.23
C LYS A 208 -9.48 5.87 14.04
N ARG A 209 -8.31 5.68 14.67
CA ARG A 209 -7.21 6.64 14.65
C ARG A 209 -6.54 6.65 13.29
N LEU A 210 -6.56 7.81 12.65
CA LEU A 210 -5.89 8.07 11.39
C LEU A 210 -4.41 8.37 11.61
N LYS A 211 -3.57 7.83 10.72
CA LYS A 211 -2.13 8.14 10.61
C LYS A 211 -1.89 9.22 9.56
N GLU A 212 -2.49 9.04 8.40
CA GLU A 212 -2.34 9.90 7.24
C GLU A 212 -3.66 10.02 6.50
N MET A 213 -3.88 11.16 5.89
CA MET A 213 -4.96 11.36 4.94
C MET A 213 -4.32 11.83 3.63
N ARG A 214 -4.47 11.06 2.55
CA ARG A 214 -3.94 11.44 1.22
C ARG A 214 -5.08 11.72 0.27
N TYR A 215 -4.88 12.68 -0.62
CA TYR A 215 -5.87 13.10 -1.60
C TYR A 215 -5.23 13.36 -2.94
N MET A 216 -5.94 12.96 -3.99
CA MET A 216 -5.56 13.20 -5.37
C MET A 216 -6.70 13.86 -6.13
N TYR A 217 -6.38 14.86 -6.95
CA TYR A 217 -7.32 15.54 -7.83
C TYR A 217 -6.76 15.62 -9.25
N LYS A 218 -7.51 15.10 -10.23
CA LYS A 218 -7.15 15.17 -11.66
C LYS A 218 -7.44 16.58 -12.16
N TRP A 219 -6.44 17.43 -12.23
CA TRP A 219 -6.65 18.86 -12.52
C TRP A 219 -6.56 19.21 -14.00
N ARG A 220 -5.90 18.36 -14.80
CA ARG A 220 -5.78 18.53 -16.25
C ARG A 220 -5.71 17.19 -16.97
N ASP A 221 -6.06 17.22 -18.24
CA ASP A 221 -5.76 16.12 -19.14
C ASP A 221 -4.26 16.02 -19.41
N VAL A 222 -3.81 14.79 -19.63
CA VAL A 222 -2.48 14.47 -20.18
C VAL A 222 -2.64 13.47 -21.32
N THR A 223 -1.62 13.35 -22.14
CA THR A 223 -1.46 12.36 -23.20
C THR A 223 -0.35 11.39 -22.82
N LEU A 224 -0.24 10.27 -23.54
CA LEU A 224 0.89 9.35 -23.35
C LEU A 224 2.24 10.03 -23.63
N ALA A 225 2.29 11.00 -24.55
CA ALA A 225 3.50 11.77 -24.83
C ALA A 225 3.89 12.67 -23.65
N ASP A 226 2.93 13.27 -22.95
CA ASP A 226 3.19 14.14 -21.79
C ASP A 226 3.80 13.39 -20.59
N ILE A 227 3.58 12.07 -20.53
CA ILE A 227 4.03 11.20 -19.42
C ILE A 227 5.07 10.16 -19.86
N ALA A 228 5.59 10.26 -21.09
CA ALA A 228 6.60 9.32 -21.59
C ALA A 228 7.95 9.54 -20.89
N PRO A 229 8.75 8.48 -20.65
CA PRO A 229 10.12 8.60 -20.19
C PRO A 229 10.96 9.45 -21.17
N ALA A 230 11.93 10.21 -20.65
CA ALA A 230 12.76 11.13 -21.45
C ALA A 230 13.57 10.44 -22.57
N GLU A 231 13.77 9.13 -22.49
CA GLU A 231 14.51 8.33 -23.48
C GLU A 231 13.67 7.98 -24.73
N ASP A 232 12.34 8.03 -24.63
CA ASP A 232 11.41 7.86 -25.77
C ASP A 232 11.08 9.19 -26.46
N ALA A 233 11.56 10.32 -25.91
CA ALA A 233 11.35 11.66 -26.43
C ALA A 233 12.37 12.01 -27.53
N ASP A 234 12.37 11.26 -28.62
CA ASP A 234 12.97 11.73 -29.86
C ASP A 234 12.17 12.95 -30.37
N ALA A 235 12.85 14.11 -30.45
CA ALA A 235 12.45 15.34 -31.15
C ALA A 235 11.46 16.31 -30.46
N GLU A 236 11.96 17.53 -30.24
CA GLU A 236 11.25 18.81 -30.39
C GLU A 236 9.80 18.91 -29.84
N GLY A 237 9.57 18.45 -28.62
CA GLY A 237 8.40 18.86 -27.83
C GLY A 237 8.58 20.29 -27.29
N PRO A 238 7.50 21.08 -27.13
CA PRO A 238 7.61 22.43 -26.58
C PRO A 238 8.25 22.36 -25.19
N GLU A 239 9.27 23.18 -24.99
CA GLU A 239 10.05 23.27 -23.76
C GLU A 239 9.14 23.22 -22.51
N GLY A 240 9.30 22.18 -21.69
CA GLY A 240 9.00 22.29 -20.26
C GLY A 240 8.23 21.16 -19.57
N LEU A 241 7.68 20.15 -20.24
CA LEU A 241 6.90 19.12 -19.53
C LEU A 241 7.01 17.75 -20.21
N GLY A 242 8.11 17.05 -19.98
CA GLY A 242 8.25 15.64 -20.35
C GLY A 242 9.17 14.92 -19.37
N GLY A 243 8.64 13.94 -18.65
CA GLY A 243 9.33 12.80 -18.01
C GLY A 243 10.54 13.02 -17.09
N SER A 244 11.09 14.23 -16.98
CA SER A 244 12.26 14.55 -16.17
C SER A 244 11.83 14.88 -14.74
N PRO A 245 12.71 14.73 -13.74
CA PRO A 245 12.50 15.19 -12.36
C PRO A 245 12.11 16.68 -12.22
N GLU A 246 12.17 17.47 -13.31
CA GLU A 246 11.69 18.86 -13.38
C GLU A 246 10.15 18.95 -13.51
N ALA A 247 9.45 17.83 -13.70
CA ALA A 247 7.99 17.77 -13.86
C ALA A 247 7.19 17.81 -12.55
N VAL A 248 7.86 17.75 -11.39
CA VAL A 248 7.19 17.82 -10.08
C VAL A 248 7.05 19.27 -9.64
N ILE A 249 5.82 19.78 -9.64
CA ILE A 249 5.55 21.16 -9.22
C ILE A 249 5.07 21.18 -7.78
N GLY A 250 5.87 21.73 -6.87
CA GLY A 250 5.52 21.93 -5.47
C GLY A 250 6.18 23.16 -4.89
N ARG A 251 5.56 23.75 -3.85
CA ARG A 251 6.17 24.83 -3.06
C ARG A 251 5.99 24.54 -1.58
N GLU A 252 7.09 24.65 -0.85
CA GLU A 252 7.08 24.41 0.59
C GLU A 252 6.07 25.31 1.32
N GLY A 253 5.35 24.70 2.26
CA GLY A 253 4.28 25.35 3.02
C GLY A 253 2.93 25.46 2.29
N GLN A 254 2.78 25.00 1.04
CA GLN A 254 1.49 25.02 0.34
C GLN A 254 0.64 23.75 0.53
N GLY A 255 1.24 22.66 1.01
CA GLY A 255 0.52 21.42 1.34
C GLY A 255 0.05 20.60 0.13
N TRP A 256 0.61 20.85 -1.07
CA TRP A 256 0.31 20.10 -2.28
C TRP A 256 1.52 19.99 -3.22
N VAL A 257 1.51 18.96 -4.06
CA VAL A 257 2.47 18.74 -5.17
C VAL A 257 1.73 18.23 -6.41
N GLU A 258 2.25 18.52 -7.60
CA GLU A 258 1.80 17.96 -8.87
C GLU A 258 2.82 16.94 -9.36
N ASN A 259 2.36 15.80 -9.88
CA ASN A 259 3.21 14.66 -10.22
C ASN A 259 3.65 14.60 -11.70
N GLY A 260 3.44 15.64 -12.49
CA GLY A 260 3.63 15.66 -13.94
C GLY A 260 2.54 14.95 -14.75
N ALA A 261 1.78 14.03 -14.15
CA ALA A 261 0.75 13.22 -14.81
C ALA A 261 -0.67 13.82 -14.71
N GLY A 262 -0.77 15.13 -14.44
CA GLY A 262 -2.06 15.83 -14.37
C GLY A 262 -2.81 15.61 -13.05
N TRP A 263 -2.11 15.15 -12.00
CA TRP A 263 -2.67 14.97 -10.67
C TRP A 263 -2.03 15.93 -9.66
N ILE A 264 -2.88 16.62 -8.90
CA ILE A 264 -2.47 17.31 -7.67
C ILE A 264 -2.64 16.32 -6.53
N LEU A 265 -1.60 16.20 -5.70
CA LEU A 265 -1.58 15.41 -4.49
C LEU A 265 -1.48 16.35 -3.29
N ALA A 266 -2.33 16.13 -2.30
CA ALA A 266 -2.28 16.80 -1.01
C ALA A 266 -2.40 15.74 0.09
N ALA A 267 -1.77 15.97 1.24
CA ALA A 267 -1.86 15.02 2.33
C ALA A 267 -1.69 15.66 3.70
N PHE A 268 -2.24 14.97 4.69
CA PHE A 268 -2.06 15.23 6.10
C PHE A 268 -1.40 14.02 6.76
N ILE A 269 -0.64 14.28 7.82
CA ILE A 269 0.03 13.28 8.63
C ILE A 269 -0.08 13.65 10.10
N GLU A 270 -0.13 12.63 10.95
CA GLU A 270 -0.15 12.79 12.39
C GLU A 270 1.15 13.46 12.90
N ASP A 271 1.01 14.44 13.81
CA ASP A 271 2.11 15.13 14.47
C ASP A 271 2.48 14.48 15.82
N ARG A 272 3.49 15.03 16.50
CA ARG A 272 3.97 14.54 17.82
C ARG A 272 2.87 14.52 18.90
N ARG A 273 1.87 15.40 18.81
CA ARG A 273 0.73 15.49 19.74
C ARG A 273 -0.41 14.56 19.36
N GLY A 274 -0.39 14.00 18.15
CA GLY A 274 -1.42 13.12 17.63
C GLY A 274 -2.45 13.83 16.77
N ASP A 275 -2.25 15.12 16.49
CA ASP A 275 -3.12 15.92 15.62
C ASP A 275 -2.67 15.78 14.16
N LEU A 276 -3.60 15.87 13.20
CA LEU A 276 -3.23 15.90 11.78
C LEU A 276 -2.67 17.27 11.40
N ARG A 277 -1.52 17.28 10.74
CA ARG A 277 -0.93 18.46 10.08
C ARG A 277 -0.77 18.20 8.59
N THR A 278 -0.69 19.26 7.78
CA THR A 278 -0.33 19.13 6.37
C THR A 278 1.06 18.50 6.23
N GLN A 279 1.23 17.65 5.21
CA GLN A 279 2.55 17.14 4.82
C GLN A 279 3.37 18.25 4.15
N THR A 280 4.69 18.22 4.36
CA THR A 280 5.66 19.08 3.66
C THR A 280 5.80 18.63 2.19
N THR A 281 6.45 19.44 1.36
CA THR A 281 6.72 19.07 -0.05
C THR A 281 7.58 17.81 -0.12
N GLU A 282 8.55 17.70 0.79
CA GLU A 282 9.47 16.57 0.90
C GLU A 282 8.73 15.28 1.31
N GLU A 283 7.84 15.35 2.29
CA GLU A 283 7.00 14.20 2.68
C GLU A 283 6.06 13.75 1.56
N LEU A 284 5.58 14.70 0.75
CA LEU A 284 4.75 14.44 -0.42
C LEU A 284 5.52 13.78 -1.58
N MET A 285 6.85 13.86 -1.61
CA MET A 285 7.65 13.15 -2.62
C MET A 285 7.49 11.63 -2.53
N GLN A 286 7.15 11.08 -1.36
CA GLN A 286 6.78 9.67 -1.26
C GLN A 286 5.51 9.36 -2.06
N CYS A 287 4.53 10.28 -2.04
CA CYS A 287 3.31 10.12 -2.84
C CYS A 287 3.64 10.21 -4.33
N VAL A 288 4.49 11.17 -4.73
CA VAL A 288 4.99 11.27 -6.12
C VAL A 288 5.77 10.03 -6.52
N GLY A 289 6.58 9.44 -5.64
CA GLY A 289 7.31 8.21 -5.91
C GLY A 289 6.38 7.06 -6.29
N CYS A 290 5.25 6.89 -5.61
CA CYS A 290 4.26 5.86 -5.96
C CYS A 290 3.37 6.25 -7.15
N HIS A 291 3.00 7.53 -7.26
CA HIS A 291 2.03 8.04 -8.24
C HIS A 291 2.67 8.77 -9.42
N GLY A 292 3.98 8.64 -9.62
CA GLY A 292 4.71 9.18 -10.76
C GLY A 292 4.90 8.07 -11.80
N ASN A 293 6.15 7.73 -12.06
CA ASN A 293 6.54 6.85 -13.16
C ASN A 293 6.72 5.37 -12.74
N VAL A 294 5.96 4.88 -11.76
CA VAL A 294 6.03 3.44 -11.41
C VAL A 294 5.17 2.63 -12.38
N GLY A 295 5.78 1.57 -12.92
CA GLY A 295 5.25 0.66 -13.94
C GLY A 295 3.90 -0.01 -13.72
N ASN A 296 3.37 0.07 -12.51
CA ASN A 296 2.21 -0.72 -12.09
C ASN A 296 0.93 0.13 -11.95
N THR A 297 0.95 1.39 -12.43
CA THR A 297 -0.18 2.31 -12.31
C THR A 297 -0.95 2.48 -13.62
N ILE A 298 -2.26 2.77 -13.51
CA ILE A 298 -3.06 3.26 -14.65
C ILE A 298 -3.33 4.73 -14.37
N ASP A 299 -2.80 5.62 -15.22
CA ASP A 299 -2.91 7.07 -15.05
C ASP A 299 -2.54 7.49 -13.62
N ALA A 300 -1.36 7.07 -13.16
CA ALA A 300 -0.83 7.31 -11.81
C ALA A 300 -1.67 6.72 -10.65
N VAL A 301 -2.69 5.91 -10.89
CA VAL A 301 -3.52 5.30 -9.83
C VAL A 301 -3.20 3.80 -9.64
N TRP A 302 -3.17 3.36 -8.38
CA TRP A 302 -2.87 1.98 -7.97
C TRP A 302 -4.10 1.14 -7.61
N SER A 303 -5.12 1.76 -7.02
CA SER A 303 -6.16 1.05 -6.28
C SER A 303 -7.34 0.62 -7.15
N PHE A 304 -7.80 1.48 -8.06
CA PHE A 304 -9.09 1.29 -8.73
C PHE A 304 -9.10 0.15 -9.76
N GLN A 305 -8.00 -0.07 -10.49
CA GLN A 305 -7.84 -1.22 -11.37
C GLN A 305 -7.84 -2.56 -10.61
N ARG A 306 -7.51 -2.51 -9.32
CA ARG A 306 -7.52 -3.65 -8.38
C ARG A 306 -8.82 -3.76 -7.59
N LYS A 307 -9.81 -2.91 -7.85
CA LYS A 307 -11.14 -3.01 -7.24
C LYS A 307 -11.66 -4.43 -7.39
N LEU A 308 -12.18 -5.01 -6.30
CA LEU A 308 -12.70 -6.38 -6.33
C LEU A 308 -13.84 -6.51 -7.37
N PRO A 309 -14.01 -7.69 -7.97
CA PRO A 309 -15.00 -7.87 -9.04
C PRO A 309 -16.44 -7.63 -8.57
N GLY A 310 -17.23 -6.99 -9.43
CA GLY A 310 -18.65 -6.73 -9.19
C GLY A 310 -18.91 -5.88 -7.94
N ASP A 311 -19.96 -6.23 -7.21
CA ASP A 311 -20.41 -5.51 -6.00
C ASP A 311 -19.44 -5.68 -4.83
N LEU A 312 -18.60 -6.72 -4.82
CA LEU A 312 -17.59 -6.91 -3.79
C LEU A 312 -16.59 -5.75 -3.73
N GLY A 313 -16.41 -5.01 -4.84
CA GLY A 313 -15.51 -3.87 -4.91
C GLY A 313 -16.14 -2.54 -4.53
N TRP A 314 -17.46 -2.48 -4.32
CA TRP A 314 -18.16 -1.26 -3.92
C TRP A 314 -18.51 -1.34 -2.44
N GLY A 315 -17.66 -0.72 -1.62
CA GLY A 315 -17.76 -0.79 -0.17
C GLY A 315 -16.45 -0.45 0.50
N GLU A 316 -16.51 -0.35 1.82
CA GLU A 316 -15.36 -0.12 2.67
C GLU A 316 -14.33 -1.26 2.54
N MET A 317 -13.04 -0.90 2.61
CA MET A 317 -11.96 -1.90 2.65
C MET A 317 -12.08 -2.72 3.93
N ASP A 318 -12.36 -4.02 3.78
CA ASP A 318 -12.62 -4.96 4.88
C ASP A 318 -11.53 -6.01 5.04
N TYR A 319 -10.50 -5.96 4.18
CA TYR A 319 -9.39 -6.90 4.13
C TYR A 319 -9.86 -8.36 4.05
N GLY A 320 -10.86 -8.65 3.23
CA GLY A 320 -11.43 -9.99 3.14
C GLY A 320 -12.28 -10.34 4.35
N ARG A 321 -13.13 -9.41 4.80
CA ARG A 321 -14.05 -9.58 5.93
C ARG A 321 -13.38 -10.16 7.17
N TYR A 322 -12.36 -9.48 7.68
CA TYR A 322 -11.69 -9.87 8.92
C TYR A 322 -12.70 -10.15 10.04
N ASP A 323 -12.47 -11.22 10.80
CA ASP A 323 -13.19 -11.54 12.02
C ASP A 323 -12.17 -11.83 13.13
N ALA A 324 -12.15 -10.99 14.16
CA ALA A 324 -11.25 -11.13 15.30
C ALA A 324 -11.36 -12.50 16.02
N ARG A 325 -12.48 -13.20 15.87
CA ARG A 325 -12.70 -14.54 16.44
C ARG A 325 -12.15 -15.66 15.55
N GLN A 326 -11.90 -15.37 14.28
CA GLN A 326 -11.38 -16.32 13.29
C GLN A 326 -10.28 -15.68 12.43
N PRO A 327 -9.22 -15.10 13.02
CA PRO A 327 -8.19 -14.35 12.27
C PRO A 327 -7.39 -15.23 11.31
N GLN A 328 -7.50 -16.56 11.39
CA GLN A 328 -6.90 -17.48 10.41
C GLN A 328 -7.69 -17.57 9.09
N ARG A 329 -8.90 -17.01 9.01
CA ARG A 329 -9.80 -17.11 7.86
C ARG A 329 -10.07 -15.73 7.25
N THR A 330 -9.95 -15.64 5.93
CA THR A 330 -10.39 -14.49 5.14
C THR A 330 -11.56 -14.89 4.24
N ARG A 331 -12.25 -13.91 3.67
CA ARG A 331 -13.16 -14.03 2.52
C ARG A 331 -12.56 -13.40 1.26
N LEU A 332 -11.25 -13.18 1.23
CA LEU A 332 -10.52 -12.69 0.08
C LEU A 332 -10.13 -13.87 -0.82
N ARG A 333 -10.62 -13.90 -2.05
CA ARG A 333 -10.16 -14.87 -3.06
C ARG A 333 -8.91 -14.34 -3.75
N ASP A 334 -8.09 -15.22 -4.28
CA ASP A 334 -7.10 -14.83 -5.29
C ASP A 334 -7.76 -14.88 -6.67
N TYR A 335 -7.41 -13.94 -7.54
CA TYR A 335 -8.08 -13.71 -8.83
C TYR A 335 -7.09 -13.84 -9.97
N ARG A 336 -7.55 -14.36 -11.11
CA ARG A 336 -6.73 -14.47 -12.30
C ARG A 336 -6.42 -13.11 -12.88
N ARG A 337 -5.20 -12.94 -13.40
CA ARG A 337 -4.92 -11.85 -14.35
C ARG A 337 -5.66 -12.11 -15.65
N GLN A 338 -6.09 -11.05 -16.33
CA GLN A 338 -6.70 -11.18 -17.64
C GLN A 338 -5.75 -11.90 -18.62
N GLY A 339 -6.20 -13.03 -19.19
CA GLY A 339 -5.42 -13.82 -20.15
C GLY A 339 -4.45 -14.84 -19.55
N GLU A 340 -4.45 -15.03 -18.23
CA GLU A 340 -3.53 -15.92 -17.52
C GLU A 340 -4.28 -16.97 -16.68
N GLU A 341 -3.67 -18.15 -16.51
CA GLU A 341 -4.23 -19.21 -15.65
C GLU A 341 -3.87 -19.04 -14.18
N GLN A 342 -2.81 -18.28 -13.90
CA GLN A 342 -2.32 -18.03 -12.54
C GLN A 342 -3.09 -16.89 -11.87
N GLY A 343 -3.29 -17.04 -10.57
CA GLY A 343 -3.77 -15.97 -9.70
C GLY A 343 -2.74 -14.84 -9.57
N GLU A 344 -3.18 -13.68 -9.11
CA GLU A 344 -2.30 -12.55 -8.88
C GLU A 344 -1.33 -12.83 -7.73
N LEU A 345 -1.83 -13.33 -6.60
CA LEU A 345 -1.00 -13.71 -5.46
C LEU A 345 -0.14 -14.94 -5.77
N GLU A 346 -0.68 -15.90 -6.55
CA GLU A 346 0.09 -17.01 -7.09
C GLU A 346 1.35 -16.53 -7.82
N PHE A 347 1.18 -15.61 -8.77
CA PHE A 347 2.28 -15.06 -9.55
C PHE A 347 3.24 -14.25 -8.70
N PHE A 348 2.71 -13.45 -7.78
CA PHE A 348 3.53 -12.69 -6.86
C PHE A 348 4.48 -13.62 -6.08
N TYR A 349 3.94 -14.65 -5.41
CA TYR A 349 4.75 -15.61 -4.66
C TYR A 349 5.63 -16.51 -5.50
N HIS A 350 5.28 -16.75 -6.76
CA HIS A 350 6.17 -17.43 -7.70
C HIS A 350 7.41 -16.57 -8.04
N SER A 351 7.21 -15.26 -8.16
CA SER A 351 8.23 -14.31 -8.62
C SER A 351 9.12 -13.78 -7.49
N VAL A 352 8.63 -13.71 -6.25
CA VAL A 352 9.40 -13.16 -5.11
C VAL A 352 10.02 -14.24 -4.22
N ILE A 353 11.15 -13.88 -3.61
CA ILE A 353 11.82 -14.72 -2.60
C ILE A 353 11.41 -14.29 -1.17
N GLY A 354 10.97 -13.05 -1.00
CA GLY A 354 10.74 -12.42 0.30
C GLY A 354 9.29 -12.15 0.66
N ALA A 355 8.28 -12.79 0.07
CA ALA A 355 6.85 -12.69 0.43
C ALA A 355 6.16 -11.30 0.56
N ASP A 356 6.88 -10.18 0.49
CA ASP A 356 6.37 -8.82 0.36
C ASP A 356 7.21 -8.02 -0.65
N LEU A 357 6.87 -6.74 -0.89
CA LEU A 357 7.61 -5.91 -1.85
C LEU A 357 8.97 -5.43 -1.33
N TYR A 358 9.22 -5.54 -0.03
CA TYR A 358 10.49 -5.19 0.59
C TYR A 358 11.48 -6.36 0.58
N GLY A 359 11.03 -7.54 0.13
CA GLY A 359 11.82 -8.75 0.15
C GLY A 359 11.95 -9.37 1.54
N VAL A 360 11.06 -9.00 2.47
CA VAL A 360 11.03 -9.45 3.86
C VAL A 360 9.98 -10.53 4.04
N MET A 361 10.39 -11.73 4.46
CA MET A 361 9.49 -12.82 4.81
C MET A 361 8.88 -12.56 6.20
N PRO A 362 7.64 -12.05 6.31
CA PRO A 362 7.06 -11.75 7.61
C PRO A 362 6.89 -13.06 8.39
N ARG A 363 7.08 -13.02 9.71
CA ARG A 363 7.06 -14.21 10.58
C ARG A 363 5.80 -15.06 10.40
N GLU A 364 4.64 -14.44 10.22
CA GLU A 364 3.37 -15.12 9.98
C GLU A 364 3.40 -15.93 8.68
N ILE A 365 3.96 -15.35 7.61
CA ILE A 365 4.12 -16.03 6.32
C ILE A 365 5.22 -17.08 6.41
N ALA A 366 6.36 -16.78 7.07
CA ALA A 366 7.42 -17.75 7.33
C ALA A 366 6.89 -18.99 8.03
N ALA A 367 6.04 -18.81 9.05
CA ALA A 367 5.42 -19.91 9.78
C ALA A 367 4.46 -20.72 8.89
N ASP A 368 3.67 -20.05 8.04
CA ASP A 368 2.74 -20.69 7.10
C ASP A 368 3.49 -21.51 6.02
N VAL A 369 4.54 -20.93 5.45
CA VAL A 369 5.45 -21.57 4.48
C VAL A 369 6.20 -22.73 5.11
N ALA A 370 6.72 -22.58 6.33
CA ALA A 370 7.38 -23.66 7.06
C ALA A 370 6.42 -24.81 7.37
N ARG A 371 5.16 -24.52 7.72
CA ARG A 371 4.12 -25.55 7.89
C ARG A 371 3.92 -26.31 6.58
N HIS A 372 3.68 -25.62 5.47
CA HIS A 372 3.56 -26.25 4.14
C HIS A 372 4.78 -27.10 3.80
N ALA A 373 5.98 -26.58 4.04
CA ALA A 373 7.21 -27.28 3.74
C ALA A 373 7.36 -28.60 4.51
N ARG A 374 6.95 -28.61 5.80
CA ARG A 374 6.94 -29.82 6.63
C ARG A 374 5.83 -30.78 6.20
N GLU A 375 4.61 -30.29 5.94
CA GLU A 375 3.46 -31.11 5.51
C GLU A 375 3.72 -31.83 4.18
N GLN A 376 4.39 -31.17 3.24
CA GLN A 376 4.72 -31.73 1.92
C GLN A 376 6.07 -32.46 1.87
N GLY A 377 6.79 -32.56 3.00
CA GLY A 377 8.11 -33.18 3.03
C GLY A 377 9.13 -32.51 2.10
N LEU A 378 9.04 -31.19 1.91
CA LEU A 378 9.89 -30.44 0.98
C LEU A 378 11.39 -30.56 1.24
N PRO A 379 11.90 -30.62 2.50
CA PRO A 379 13.33 -30.81 2.73
C PRO A 379 13.91 -32.02 1.98
N ALA A 380 13.23 -33.16 2.04
CA ALA A 380 13.66 -34.35 1.31
C ALA A 380 13.35 -34.25 -0.19
N ARG A 381 12.18 -33.72 -0.57
CA ARG A 381 11.73 -33.69 -1.97
C ARG A 381 12.50 -32.70 -2.84
N LEU A 382 12.93 -31.57 -2.27
CA LEU A 382 13.71 -30.53 -2.93
C LEU A 382 15.21 -30.68 -2.69
N GLY A 383 15.64 -31.63 -1.85
CA GLY A 383 17.04 -31.85 -1.52
C GLY A 383 17.68 -30.67 -0.79
N LEU A 384 16.93 -30.07 0.15
CA LEU A 384 17.40 -28.91 0.91
C LEU A 384 18.58 -29.30 1.81
N THR A 385 19.60 -28.45 1.83
CA THR A 385 20.82 -28.65 2.62
C THR A 385 20.82 -27.85 3.92
N HIS A 386 20.04 -26.78 4.00
CA HIS A 386 19.87 -25.96 5.22
C HIS A 386 18.57 -26.30 5.96
N SER A 387 18.49 -25.90 7.22
CA SER A 387 17.24 -26.02 7.99
C SER A 387 16.18 -25.04 7.49
N LEU A 388 14.89 -25.35 7.68
CA LEU A 388 13.81 -24.41 7.31
C LEU A 388 13.92 -23.11 8.09
N GLU A 389 14.39 -23.18 9.34
CA GLU A 389 14.63 -22.05 10.21
C GLU A 389 15.72 -21.13 9.61
N ASP A 390 16.85 -21.68 9.16
CA ASP A 390 17.93 -20.90 8.51
C ASP A 390 17.50 -20.33 7.16
N ILE A 391 16.69 -21.07 6.41
CA ILE A 391 16.21 -20.64 5.10
C ILE A 391 15.24 -19.48 5.24
N LEU A 392 14.36 -19.48 6.25
CA LEU A 392 13.27 -18.51 6.40
C LEU A 392 13.59 -17.36 7.38
N ASP A 393 14.77 -17.32 7.97
CA ASP A 393 15.23 -16.25 8.84
C ASP A 393 15.88 -15.11 8.03
N ASP A 394 15.22 -13.95 8.02
CA ASP A 394 15.70 -12.77 7.32
C ASP A 394 16.93 -12.12 7.98
N GLU A 395 17.06 -12.16 9.30
CA GLU A 395 18.24 -11.60 9.99
C GLU A 395 19.48 -12.45 9.70
N ALA A 396 19.34 -13.78 9.79
CA ALA A 396 20.43 -14.68 9.45
C ALA A 396 20.89 -14.51 7.99
N LEU A 397 19.96 -14.29 7.06
CA LEU A 397 20.29 -14.01 5.66
C LEU A 397 20.98 -12.68 5.45
N LYS A 398 20.63 -11.63 6.20
CA LYS A 398 21.28 -10.31 6.11
C LYS A 398 22.73 -10.38 6.56
N GLU A 399 23.01 -11.12 7.62
CA GLU A 399 24.36 -11.23 8.20
C GLU A 399 25.26 -12.25 7.46
N ALA A 400 24.69 -13.14 6.65
CA ALA A 400 25.44 -14.16 5.93
C ALA A 400 26.45 -13.59 4.90
N GLY A 401 27.47 -14.38 4.55
CA GLY A 401 28.33 -14.10 3.38
C GLY A 401 27.59 -14.34 2.06
N ALA A 402 28.10 -13.80 0.95
CA ALA A 402 27.43 -13.87 -0.36
C ALA A 402 27.11 -15.30 -0.82
N GLU A 403 28.06 -16.23 -0.73
CA GLU A 403 27.87 -17.65 -1.11
C GLU A 403 26.82 -18.35 -0.23
N GLU A 404 26.90 -18.18 1.09
CA GLU A 404 25.97 -18.77 2.04
C GLU A 404 24.55 -18.22 1.84
N ARG A 405 24.43 -16.89 1.71
CA ARG A 405 23.16 -16.20 1.42
C ARG A 405 22.57 -16.69 0.11
N ARG A 406 23.38 -16.80 -0.96
CA ARG A 406 22.93 -17.30 -2.26
C ARG A 406 22.38 -18.72 -2.15
N SER A 407 23.09 -19.60 -1.45
CA SER A 407 22.68 -20.99 -1.23
C SER A 407 21.31 -21.09 -0.57
N ARG A 408 21.12 -20.36 0.55
CA ARG A 408 19.84 -20.31 1.27
C ARG A 408 18.72 -19.65 0.48
N LEU A 409 18.99 -18.59 -0.27
CA LEU A 409 17.99 -17.90 -1.10
C LEU A 409 17.49 -18.77 -2.26
N LEU A 410 18.35 -19.62 -2.85
CA LEU A 410 17.94 -20.59 -3.87
C LEU A 410 17.00 -21.65 -3.28
N GLU A 411 17.29 -22.14 -2.08
CA GLU A 411 16.42 -23.07 -1.36
C GLU A 411 15.09 -22.39 -0.97
N ARG A 412 15.13 -21.15 -0.48
CA ARG A 412 13.92 -20.35 -0.19
C ARG A 412 13.07 -20.16 -1.45
N GLN A 413 13.68 -19.82 -2.58
CA GLN A 413 12.99 -19.67 -3.86
C GLN A 413 12.29 -20.98 -4.27
N ALA A 414 12.95 -22.13 -4.11
CA ALA A 414 12.36 -23.42 -4.44
C ALA A 414 11.13 -23.72 -3.58
N ILE A 415 11.19 -23.43 -2.27
CA ILE A 415 10.05 -23.56 -1.35
C ILE A 415 8.92 -22.60 -1.76
N MET A 416 9.22 -21.33 -2.03
CA MET A 416 8.21 -20.32 -2.39
C MET A 416 7.51 -20.66 -3.70
N ARG A 417 8.25 -21.12 -4.71
CA ARG A 417 7.67 -21.58 -5.98
C ARG A 417 6.75 -22.78 -5.79
N ASP A 418 7.11 -23.72 -4.91
CA ASP A 418 6.25 -24.85 -4.58
C ASP A 418 4.98 -24.40 -3.84
N TYR A 419 5.13 -23.52 -2.85
CA TYR A 419 4.04 -22.93 -2.09
C TYR A 419 3.04 -22.17 -2.99
N ALA A 420 3.56 -21.44 -3.99
CA ALA A 420 2.76 -20.78 -5.03
C ALA A 420 2.07 -21.78 -5.96
N ALA A 421 2.83 -22.73 -6.55
CA ALA A 421 2.32 -23.69 -7.53
C ALA A 421 1.25 -24.63 -6.95
N THR A 422 1.38 -25.01 -5.68
CA THR A 422 0.38 -25.81 -4.96
C THR A 422 -0.78 -24.97 -4.38
N ARG A 423 -0.70 -23.64 -4.52
CA ARG A 423 -1.66 -22.66 -3.98
C ARG A 423 -1.92 -22.88 -2.48
N ALA A 424 -0.84 -23.18 -1.75
CA ALA A 424 -0.90 -23.53 -0.34
C ALA A 424 -1.33 -22.35 0.55
N TYR A 425 -1.12 -21.12 0.09
CA TYR A 425 -1.64 -19.87 0.68
C TYR A 425 -3.17 -19.76 0.67
N LEU A 426 -3.88 -20.63 -0.06
CA LEU A 426 -5.33 -20.73 -0.02
C LEU A 426 -5.80 -21.79 0.99
N TYR A 427 -6.98 -21.59 1.56
CA TYR A 427 -7.75 -22.62 2.27
C TYR A 427 -9.13 -22.77 1.63
N ARG A 428 -9.69 -23.98 1.70
CA ARG A 428 -11.06 -24.25 1.24
C ARG A 428 -12.03 -24.05 2.41
N ASP A 429 -12.98 -23.13 2.26
CA ASP A 429 -14.00 -22.90 3.28
C ASP A 429 -15.01 -24.07 3.30
N PRO A 430 -15.30 -24.66 4.47
CA PRO A 430 -16.23 -25.79 4.54
C PRO A 430 -17.69 -25.38 4.35
N GLY A 431 -18.03 -24.10 4.47
CA GLY A 431 -19.40 -23.61 4.35
C GLY A 431 -19.84 -23.46 2.89
N ASP A 432 -19.02 -22.82 2.06
CA ASP A 432 -19.33 -22.57 0.65
C ASP A 432 -18.47 -23.36 -0.34
N GLY A 433 -17.43 -24.06 0.12
CA GLY A 433 -16.53 -24.86 -0.71
C GLY A 433 -15.56 -24.05 -1.56
N ALA A 434 -15.55 -22.71 -1.44
CA ALA A 434 -14.66 -21.84 -2.19
C ALA A 434 -13.28 -21.71 -1.54
N HIS A 435 -12.32 -21.24 -2.32
CA HIS A 435 -10.95 -21.02 -1.88
C HIS A 435 -10.70 -19.57 -1.53
N TYR A 436 -10.05 -19.35 -0.39
CA TYR A 436 -9.76 -18.03 0.15
C TYR A 436 -8.32 -17.96 0.63
N VAL A 437 -7.71 -16.77 0.55
CA VAL A 437 -6.39 -16.48 1.09
C VAL A 437 -6.41 -16.77 2.61
N ARG A 438 -5.36 -17.41 3.12
CA ARG A 438 -5.21 -17.68 4.56
C ARG A 438 -5.00 -16.39 5.33
N GLY A 439 -5.51 -16.33 6.56
CA GLY A 439 -5.32 -15.16 7.42
C GLY A 439 -3.85 -14.83 7.72
N ALA A 440 -2.99 -15.85 7.80
CA ALA A 440 -1.53 -15.68 8.00
C ALA A 440 -0.84 -14.88 6.88
N ILE A 441 -1.51 -14.69 5.75
CA ILE A 441 -1.01 -13.95 4.58
C ILE A 441 -1.44 -12.49 4.59
N LEU A 442 -2.41 -12.12 5.43
CA LEU A 442 -2.99 -10.78 5.41
C LEU A 442 -2.97 -10.09 6.78
N TYR A 443 -3.15 -10.85 7.86
CA TYR A 443 -3.36 -10.29 9.19
C TYR A 443 -2.13 -10.52 10.09
N PRO A 444 -1.65 -9.48 10.78
CA PRO A 444 -0.57 -9.61 11.74
C PRO A 444 -1.07 -10.29 13.00
N ASP A 445 -0.16 -10.93 13.72
CA ASP A 445 -0.39 -11.23 15.11
C ASP A 445 -0.29 -9.95 15.98
N ARG A 446 -0.61 -10.10 17.26
CA ARG A 446 -0.60 -8.98 18.22
C ARG A 446 0.77 -8.35 18.38
N GLU A 447 1.84 -9.13 18.32
CA GLU A 447 3.20 -8.63 18.51
C GLU A 447 3.67 -7.87 17.26
N THR A 448 3.40 -8.40 16.06
CA THR A 448 3.66 -7.72 14.79
C THR A 448 2.86 -6.41 14.69
N MET A 449 1.58 -6.41 15.08
CA MET A 449 0.75 -5.20 15.15
C MET A 449 1.35 -4.13 16.08
N LYS A 450 1.78 -4.52 17.29
CA LYS A 450 2.42 -3.61 18.24
C LYS A 450 3.74 -3.06 17.70
N ALA A 451 4.56 -3.91 17.09
CA ALA A 451 5.83 -3.51 16.50
C ALA A 451 5.61 -2.46 15.40
N ASN A 452 4.69 -2.72 14.46
CA ASN A 452 4.33 -1.78 13.40
C ASN A 452 3.83 -0.44 13.96
N THR A 453 3.00 -0.50 15.00
CA THR A 453 2.47 0.70 15.68
C THR A 453 3.57 1.51 16.35
N HIS A 454 4.46 0.83 17.09
CA HIS A 454 5.59 1.44 17.76
C HIS A 454 6.53 2.12 16.77
N LEU A 455 6.88 1.43 15.68
CA LEU A 455 7.76 1.95 14.63
C LEU A 455 7.18 3.21 13.98
N TYR A 456 5.91 3.15 13.54
CA TYR A 456 5.27 4.33 12.96
C TYR A 456 5.25 5.49 13.96
N ARG A 457 4.97 5.20 15.24
CA ARG A 457 4.93 6.24 16.26
C ARG A 457 6.29 6.84 16.57
N LYS A 458 7.37 6.05 16.50
CA LYS A 458 8.75 6.56 16.57
C LYS A 458 9.03 7.57 15.46
N ILE A 459 8.68 7.25 14.21
CA ILE A 459 8.82 8.18 13.06
C ILE A 459 8.05 9.48 13.32
N VAL A 460 6.81 9.37 13.84
CA VAL A 460 6.03 10.56 14.20
C VAL A 460 6.69 11.37 15.32
N LEU A 461 7.21 10.72 16.36
CA LEU A 461 7.87 11.40 17.47
C LEU A 461 9.18 12.04 17.04
N ASP A 462 9.95 11.42 16.16
CA ASP A 462 11.22 11.97 15.72
C ASP A 462 11.06 12.98 14.57
N GLN A 463 9.86 13.03 13.96
CA GLN A 463 9.55 13.83 12.75
C GLN A 463 10.52 13.51 11.60
N SER A 464 11.01 12.27 11.54
CA SER A 464 12.01 11.81 10.57
C SER A 464 11.45 11.57 9.16
N PHE A 465 10.19 11.97 8.90
CA PHE A 465 9.52 11.79 7.61
C PHE A 465 10.22 12.51 6.45
N ASN A 466 10.92 13.60 6.74
CA ASN A 466 11.68 14.39 5.77
C ASN A 466 12.88 13.61 5.19
N LEU A 467 13.38 12.58 5.87
CA LEU A 467 14.53 11.78 5.40
C LEU A 467 14.11 10.55 4.58
N GLY A 468 12.88 10.56 4.05
CA GLY A 468 12.18 9.38 3.58
C GLY A 468 11.37 8.73 4.71
N LYS A 469 10.18 8.22 4.38
CA LYS A 469 9.36 7.48 5.33
C LYS A 469 10.03 6.12 5.54
N ASP A 470 10.95 6.07 6.50
CA ASP A 470 11.69 4.88 6.94
C ASP A 470 10.76 3.95 7.74
N VAL A 471 9.73 3.42 7.08
CA VAL A 471 8.70 2.56 7.66
C VAL A 471 8.97 1.14 7.20
N PHE A 472 8.90 0.17 8.11
CA PHE A 472 8.90 -1.29 7.92
C PHE A 472 10.21 -2.02 8.30
N GLY A 473 10.25 -2.45 9.57
CA GLY A 473 11.12 -3.50 10.10
C GLY A 473 11.71 -3.17 11.48
N ALA A 474 11.82 -4.17 12.36
CA ALA A 474 11.81 -4.00 13.82
C ALA A 474 13.18 -3.97 14.53
N GLU A 475 14.30 -3.91 13.82
CA GLU A 475 15.66 -4.01 14.41
C GLU A 475 16.60 -2.96 13.82
N SER A 476 17.73 -2.64 14.46
CA SER A 476 18.72 -1.69 13.90
C SER A 476 19.32 -2.15 12.55
N GLY A 477 19.04 -3.40 12.15
CA GLY A 477 19.34 -3.99 10.85
C GLY A 477 18.16 -4.00 9.86
N HIS A 478 16.99 -3.50 10.24
CA HIS A 478 15.85 -3.32 9.36
C HIS A 478 15.80 -1.87 8.88
N ILE A 479 16.27 -1.64 7.66
CA ILE A 479 15.86 -0.45 6.91
C ILE A 479 15.14 -0.98 5.66
N PRO A 480 13.86 -0.65 5.46
CA PRO A 480 13.07 -1.03 4.28
C PRO A 480 13.88 -0.66 3.04
N PHE A 481 14.12 -1.64 2.17
CA PHE A 481 14.87 -1.41 0.94
C PHE A 481 16.21 -0.66 1.13
N THR A 482 16.93 -0.88 2.23
CA THR A 482 18.37 -0.69 2.10
C THR A 482 18.88 -1.84 1.31
N PHE A 483 19.27 -1.57 0.07
CA PHE A 483 20.29 -2.38 -0.57
C PHE A 483 21.37 -2.58 0.49
N ARG A 484 21.49 -3.80 1.01
CA ARG A 484 22.58 -4.16 1.92
C ARG A 484 23.72 -4.59 1.04
N SER A 485 24.91 -4.06 1.33
CA SER A 485 26.09 -4.49 0.57
C SER A 485 26.27 -5.99 0.80
N ASP A 486 26.58 -6.72 -0.25
CA ASP A 486 27.03 -8.11 -0.19
C ASP A 486 28.55 -8.22 0.09
N GLY A 487 29.20 -7.07 0.33
CA GLY A 487 30.64 -6.94 0.48
C GLY A 487 31.36 -6.47 -0.81
N THR A 488 30.62 -6.19 -1.88
CA THR A 488 31.18 -5.73 -3.16
C THR A 488 30.80 -4.28 -3.51
N VAL A 489 29.76 -3.74 -2.89
CA VAL A 489 29.21 -2.41 -3.22
C VAL A 489 30.06 -1.28 -2.62
N ARG A 490 30.21 -0.17 -3.35
CA ARG A 490 30.96 1.02 -2.92
C ARG A 490 30.04 2.17 -2.52
N ASP A 491 30.51 3.03 -1.62
CA ASP A 491 29.85 4.28 -1.25
C ASP A 491 30.21 5.45 -2.19
N ALA A 492 29.64 6.63 -1.92
CA ALA A 492 29.91 7.87 -2.67
C ALA A 492 31.41 8.25 -2.71
N GLU A 493 32.20 7.82 -1.74
CA GLU A 493 33.65 8.06 -1.70
C GLU A 493 34.45 6.89 -2.31
N GLY A 494 33.77 5.92 -2.93
CA GLY A 494 34.38 4.77 -3.60
C GLY A 494 34.87 3.67 -2.66
N ARG A 495 34.53 3.71 -1.36
CA ARG A 495 34.96 2.71 -0.36
C ARG A 495 34.02 1.53 -0.36
N ILE A 496 34.56 0.31 -0.23
CA ILE A 496 33.73 -0.91 -0.14
C ILE A 496 32.93 -0.89 1.17
N ILE A 497 31.62 -1.02 1.04
CA ILE A 497 30.68 -1.13 2.14
C ILE A 497 30.68 -2.59 2.62
N PRO A 498 30.87 -2.85 3.93
CA PRO A 498 30.91 -4.21 4.47
C PRO A 498 29.64 -5.02 4.16
N ALA A 499 29.77 -6.34 4.03
CA ALA A 499 28.62 -7.23 3.86
C ALA A 499 27.60 -7.06 5.00
N GLY A 500 26.31 -6.95 4.67
CA GLY A 500 25.21 -6.71 5.61
C GLY A 500 25.06 -5.25 6.06
N ALA A 501 26.02 -4.38 5.76
CA ALA A 501 25.91 -2.95 6.06
C ALA A 501 25.00 -2.21 5.06
N ILE A 502 24.43 -1.11 5.53
CA ILE A 502 23.49 -0.28 4.78
C ILE A 502 24.23 0.45 3.66
N ILE A 503 23.70 0.39 2.43
CA ILE A 503 24.13 1.26 1.34
C ILE A 503 23.46 2.62 1.54
N THR A 504 24.17 3.56 2.18
CA THR A 504 23.70 4.94 2.41
C THR A 504 23.99 5.88 1.23
N SER A 505 24.92 5.51 0.35
CA SER A 505 25.33 6.28 -0.82
C SER A 505 25.98 5.38 -1.86
N ARG A 506 26.12 5.86 -3.10
CA ARG A 506 26.75 5.14 -4.23
C ARG A 506 27.66 6.08 -5.02
N PRO A 507 28.64 5.58 -5.77
CA PRO A 507 29.46 6.41 -6.64
C PRO A 507 28.61 7.19 -7.64
N TYR A 508 29.02 8.42 -7.93
CA TYR A 508 28.35 9.32 -8.85
C TYR A 508 29.35 10.04 -9.77
N GLY A 509 28.91 10.45 -10.94
CA GLY A 509 29.70 11.20 -11.93
C GLY A 509 29.87 12.69 -11.57
N GLU A 510 30.67 13.43 -12.33
CA GLU A 510 30.87 14.88 -12.11
C GLU A 510 29.57 15.71 -12.25
N ASP A 511 28.56 15.16 -12.92
CA ASP A 511 27.21 15.70 -13.10
C ASP A 511 26.25 15.40 -11.92
N GLY A 512 26.68 14.63 -10.93
CA GLY A 512 25.87 14.22 -9.78
C GLY A 512 24.98 13.00 -10.05
N VAL A 513 25.08 12.36 -11.23
CA VAL A 513 24.29 11.17 -11.58
C VAL A 513 24.95 9.91 -11.02
N GLY A 514 24.17 9.07 -10.33
CA GLY A 514 24.66 7.80 -9.79
C GLY A 514 25.06 6.83 -10.90
N THR A 515 26.25 6.24 -10.82
CA THR A 515 26.78 5.35 -11.87
C THR A 515 26.40 3.88 -11.69
N THR A 516 25.61 3.57 -10.67
CA THR A 516 25.21 2.19 -10.35
C THR A 516 23.72 2.00 -10.69
N PRO A 517 23.34 1.05 -11.56
CA PRO A 517 21.95 0.79 -11.90
C PRO A 517 21.09 0.47 -10.66
N THR A 518 19.87 1.02 -10.61
CA THR A 518 18.89 0.81 -9.52
C THR A 518 17.81 -0.24 -9.84
N GLY A 519 17.97 -0.99 -10.95
CA GLY A 519 17.06 -2.04 -11.42
C GLY A 519 17.62 -3.47 -11.34
N ILE A 520 16.77 -4.47 -11.56
CA ILE A 520 17.17 -5.88 -11.72
C ILE A 520 17.74 -6.05 -13.14
N VAL A 521 19.05 -6.24 -13.24
CA VAL A 521 19.72 -6.59 -14.50
C VAL A 521 19.99 -8.09 -14.56
N ALA A 522 19.99 -8.66 -15.77
CA ALA A 522 20.48 -10.01 -15.96
C ALA A 522 21.97 -10.03 -15.66
N VAL A 523 22.42 -11.10 -15.01
CA VAL A 523 23.81 -11.30 -14.62
C VAL A 523 24.31 -12.65 -15.10
N ASN A 524 25.62 -12.77 -15.32
CA ASN A 524 26.26 -14.06 -15.54
C ASN A 524 26.35 -14.86 -14.23
N ALA A 525 26.98 -16.04 -14.29
CA ALA A 525 27.15 -16.91 -13.14
C ALA A 525 27.97 -16.29 -11.98
N ALA A 526 28.77 -15.26 -12.27
CA ALA A 526 29.57 -14.51 -11.30
C ALA A 526 28.82 -13.28 -10.74
N GLY A 527 27.58 -13.02 -11.17
CA GLY A 527 26.82 -11.85 -10.74
C GLY A 527 27.17 -10.57 -11.51
N GLU A 528 27.99 -10.65 -12.56
CA GLU A 528 28.32 -9.49 -13.39
C GLU A 528 27.15 -9.21 -14.35
N PRO A 529 26.69 -7.95 -14.46
CA PRO A 529 25.67 -7.55 -15.44
C PRO A 529 26.06 -7.97 -16.85
N ILE A 530 25.12 -8.50 -17.62
CA ILE A 530 25.38 -8.97 -19.00
C ILE A 530 24.52 -8.25 -20.03
N ASP A 531 25.04 -8.11 -21.25
CA ASP A 531 24.27 -7.66 -22.39
C ASP A 531 23.42 -8.80 -23.00
N ARG A 532 22.68 -8.46 -24.07
CA ARG A 532 21.73 -9.37 -24.74
C ARG A 532 22.40 -10.63 -25.31
N ASP A 533 23.71 -10.58 -25.51
CA ASP A 533 24.52 -11.66 -26.03
C ASP A 533 25.24 -12.43 -24.90
N GLY A 534 24.99 -12.05 -23.64
CA GLY A 534 25.54 -12.69 -22.45
C GLY A 534 26.96 -12.22 -22.10
N ALA A 535 27.47 -11.17 -22.74
CA ALA A 535 28.79 -10.65 -22.45
C ALA A 535 28.76 -9.71 -21.23
N PRO A 536 29.77 -9.74 -20.34
CA PRO A 536 29.83 -8.82 -19.20
C PRO A 536 29.80 -7.35 -19.64
N VAL A 537 29.04 -6.55 -18.92
CA VAL A 537 28.87 -5.12 -19.12
C VAL A 537 29.52 -4.40 -17.94
N ASP A 538 30.44 -3.47 -18.24
CA ASP A 538 30.89 -2.51 -17.24
C ASP A 538 29.78 -1.49 -17.02
N ILE A 539 29.00 -1.69 -15.98
CA ILE A 539 27.90 -0.81 -15.60
C ILE A 539 28.36 0.59 -15.18
N SER A 540 29.65 0.78 -14.90
CA SER A 540 30.20 2.09 -14.54
C SER A 540 30.39 2.96 -15.78
N GLU A 541 30.59 2.35 -16.95
CA GLU A 541 30.84 3.03 -18.23
C GLU A 541 29.63 2.95 -19.17
N HIS A 542 28.94 1.80 -19.21
CA HIS A 542 27.87 1.50 -20.16
C HIS A 542 26.67 0.76 -19.53
N PRO A 543 26.03 1.33 -18.49
CA PRO A 543 24.93 0.66 -17.79
C PRO A 543 23.76 0.31 -18.72
N GLU A 544 23.52 1.10 -19.78
CA GLU A 544 22.49 0.92 -20.81
C GLU A 544 22.59 -0.41 -21.58
N ARG A 545 23.77 -1.03 -21.57
CA ARG A 545 24.00 -2.29 -22.29
C ARG A 545 23.53 -3.52 -21.51
N ALA A 546 23.30 -3.40 -20.21
CA ALA A 546 22.88 -4.53 -19.39
C ALA A 546 21.42 -4.93 -19.71
N VAL A 547 21.16 -6.21 -19.87
CA VAL A 547 19.80 -6.74 -20.08
C VAL A 547 18.98 -6.47 -18.84
N GLY A 548 17.81 -5.85 -19.00
CA GLY A 548 17.01 -5.40 -17.85
C GLY A 548 17.49 -4.08 -17.25
N HIS A 549 18.49 -3.42 -17.85
CA HIS A 549 18.77 -2.03 -17.54
C HIS A 549 17.54 -1.18 -17.86
N VAL A 550 17.12 -0.40 -16.87
CA VAL A 550 16.14 0.67 -17.02
C VAL A 550 16.82 1.91 -16.50
N SER A 551 17.16 2.81 -17.42
CA SER A 551 17.90 4.06 -17.17
C SER A 551 17.08 5.09 -16.39
N SER A 552 15.78 4.82 -16.23
CA SER A 552 14.83 5.55 -15.40
C SER A 552 13.91 4.60 -14.64
N GLY A 553 14.42 3.91 -13.61
CA GLY A 553 13.67 2.90 -12.88
C GLY A 553 13.80 2.97 -11.35
N GLY A 554 12.70 3.34 -10.68
CA GLY A 554 12.32 2.75 -9.40
C GLY A 554 11.66 1.40 -9.71
N THR A 555 12.25 0.32 -9.18
CA THR A 555 11.86 -1.07 -9.45
C THR A 555 10.35 -1.31 -9.39
N PHE A 556 9.81 -1.87 -10.48
CA PHE A 556 8.78 -2.92 -10.64
C PHE A 556 8.50 -2.92 -12.15
N PHE A 557 8.43 -4.10 -12.78
CA PHE A 557 8.13 -4.29 -14.21
C PHE A 557 7.30 -3.14 -14.78
N THR A 558 7.83 -2.35 -15.72
CA THR A 558 7.16 -1.16 -16.29
C THR A 558 5.82 -1.48 -16.98
N LEU A 559 5.51 -2.77 -17.13
CA LEU A 559 4.31 -3.33 -17.73
C LEU A 559 3.49 -4.19 -16.74
N TYR A 560 3.87 -4.28 -15.46
CA TYR A 560 3.14 -5.08 -14.47
C TYR A 560 1.96 -4.30 -13.91
N ASN A 561 0.95 -4.14 -14.74
CA ASN A 561 -0.34 -3.67 -14.30
C ASN A 561 -1.40 -4.76 -14.47
N PRO A 562 -1.47 -5.73 -13.54
CA PRO A 562 -2.43 -6.80 -13.64
C PRO A 562 -3.84 -6.24 -13.51
N ILE A 563 -4.63 -6.37 -14.57
CA ILE A 563 -6.08 -6.16 -14.50
C ILE A 563 -6.67 -7.34 -13.73
N LEU A 564 -7.33 -7.04 -12.59
CA LEU A 564 -7.99 -8.03 -11.76
C LEU A 564 -9.18 -8.64 -12.53
N GLY A 565 -9.10 -9.93 -12.84
CA GLY A 565 -10.20 -10.68 -13.44
C GLY A 565 -11.31 -11.01 -12.44
N ASP A 566 -12.47 -11.42 -12.95
CA ASP A 566 -13.61 -11.88 -12.16
C ASP A 566 -13.58 -13.38 -11.85
N VAL A 567 -12.59 -14.10 -12.37
CA VAL A 567 -12.40 -15.55 -12.17
C VAL A 567 -11.47 -15.82 -10.99
N PRO A 568 -11.96 -16.44 -9.90
CA PRO A 568 -11.12 -16.84 -8.79
C PRO A 568 -10.26 -18.08 -9.10
N VAL A 569 -9.14 -18.23 -8.41
CA VAL A 569 -8.33 -19.47 -8.45
C VAL A 569 -8.68 -20.41 -7.30
N GLY A 570 -8.67 -21.72 -7.59
CA GLY A 570 -8.77 -22.82 -6.61
C GLY A 570 -7.49 -23.67 -6.60
N ARG A 571 -7.39 -24.71 -5.78
CA ARG A 571 -6.19 -25.58 -5.78
C ARG A 571 -6.10 -26.48 -7.02
N PRO A 572 -4.90 -26.87 -7.49
CA PRO A 572 -4.77 -27.80 -8.62
C PRO A 572 -5.34 -29.18 -8.29
N GLY A 573 -6.20 -29.72 -9.17
CA GLY A 573 -6.70 -31.10 -9.07
C GLY A 573 -7.97 -31.32 -8.25
N GLU A 574 -8.64 -30.24 -7.82
CA GLU A 574 -9.96 -30.28 -7.16
C GLU A 574 -11.13 -29.96 -8.10
#